data_AF-A0A1I4SCA9-F1
#
_entry.id   AF-A0A1I4SCA9-F1
#
_cell.length_a   1.000
_cell.length_b   1.000
_cell.length_c   1.000
_cell.angle_alpha   90.00
_cell.angle_beta   90.00
_cell.angle_gamma   90.00
#
_symmetry.space_group_name_H-M   'P 1'
#
loop_
_entity.id
_entity.type
_entity.pdbx_description
1 polymer ?
#
loop_
_entity_poly.entity_id
_entity_poly.type
_entity_poly.pdbx_seq_one_letter_code
_entity_poly.pdbx_strand_id
1 'polypeptide(L)'
;MSPHASNQARVIPLRPAAAPPAGPPAREPLWRDLVGDVLRRERLAQERTLKDVADAARISMPYLSEVERGRKEASSEVLAAAAQALGLGLGDLLSLAQTELTRSTPKASYNGLCLVA
;
A
#
# COMPACT_ATOMS: atom_id res chain seq x y z
N MET A 1 65.63 -27.80 -7.94
CA MET A 1 64.24 -28.30 -7.84
C MET A 1 63.50 -27.37 -6.90
N SER A 2 62.55 -26.57 -7.42
CA SER A 2 61.65 -25.68 -6.65
C SER A 2 60.77 -26.50 -5.67
N PRO A 3 60.10 -25.89 -4.68
CA PRO A 3 58.96 -25.03 -4.99
C PRO A 3 58.95 -23.68 -4.25
N HIS A 4 58.44 -22.71 -5.00
CA HIS A 4 58.13 -21.34 -4.62
C HIS A 4 56.75 -21.36 -3.92
N ALA A 5 56.68 -21.04 -2.64
CA ALA A 5 55.41 -20.90 -1.93
C ALA A 5 54.73 -19.59 -2.36
N SER A 6 53.71 -19.69 -3.21
CA SER A 6 52.97 -18.54 -3.73
C SER A 6 52.14 -17.89 -2.62
N ASN A 7 52.47 -16.63 -2.31
CA ASN A 7 51.72 -15.77 -1.39
C ASN A 7 50.42 -15.30 -2.06
N GLN A 8 49.31 -16.01 -1.82
CA GLN A 8 47.99 -15.58 -2.28
C GLN A 8 47.35 -14.63 -1.27
N ALA A 9 47.63 -13.34 -1.41
CA ALA A 9 46.93 -12.30 -0.67
C ALA A 9 45.46 -12.24 -1.14
N ARG A 10 44.53 -12.63 -0.25
CA ARG A 10 43.09 -12.43 -0.47
C ARG A 10 42.78 -10.94 -0.36
N VAL A 11 42.41 -10.34 -1.49
CA VAL A 11 41.90 -8.96 -1.54
C VAL A 11 40.53 -8.95 -0.88
N ILE A 12 40.43 -8.39 0.32
CA ILE A 12 39.16 -8.05 0.95
C ILE A 12 38.72 -6.72 0.32
N PRO A 13 37.58 -6.65 -0.38
CA PRO A 13 37.10 -5.38 -0.91
C PRO A 13 36.71 -4.46 0.25
N LEU A 14 37.51 -3.41 0.48
CA LEU A 14 37.28 -2.39 1.53
C LEU A 14 36.18 -1.37 1.18
N ARG A 15 35.46 -1.58 0.08
CA ARG A 15 34.36 -0.72 -0.35
C ARG A 15 33.09 -1.56 -0.38
N PRO A 16 32.12 -1.32 0.54
CA PRO A 16 30.77 -1.82 0.36
C PRO A 16 30.35 -1.42 -1.05
N ALA A 17 29.96 -2.39 -1.88
CA ALA A 17 29.38 -2.09 -3.19
C ALA A 17 28.27 -1.08 -2.94
N ALA A 18 28.44 0.14 -3.45
CA ALA A 18 27.42 1.18 -3.31
C ALA A 18 26.13 0.57 -3.85
N ALA A 19 25.11 0.46 -2.99
CA ALA A 19 23.81 0.00 -3.40
C ALA A 19 23.39 0.79 -4.65
N PRO A 20 22.75 0.16 -5.65
CA PRO A 20 22.27 0.86 -6.82
C PRO A 20 21.51 2.10 -6.37
N PRO A 21 21.63 3.25 -7.08
CA PRO A 21 20.98 4.48 -6.67
C PRO A 21 19.51 4.16 -6.39
N ALA A 22 19.11 4.37 -5.13
CA ALA A 22 17.72 4.20 -4.75
C ALA A 22 16.90 5.00 -5.76
N GLY A 23 15.95 4.33 -6.42
CA GLY A 23 15.00 5.01 -7.29
C GLY A 23 14.36 6.20 -6.57
N PRO A 24 13.64 7.08 -7.28
CA PRO A 24 12.95 8.20 -6.65
C PRO A 24 12.22 7.72 -5.40
N PRO A 25 12.34 8.44 -4.26
CA PRO A 25 11.79 7.99 -3.00
C PRO A 25 10.34 7.61 -3.21
N ALA A 26 9.97 6.39 -2.78
CA ALA A 26 8.61 5.90 -2.90
C ALA A 26 7.68 6.97 -2.33
N ARG A 27 6.90 7.60 -3.22
CA ARG A 27 5.99 8.68 -2.83
C ARG A 27 4.97 8.08 -1.86
N GLU A 28 4.65 8.83 -0.81
CA GLU A 28 3.65 8.40 0.15
C GLU A 28 2.35 8.00 -0.60
N PRO A 29 1.81 6.80 -0.36
CA PRO A 29 0.64 6.31 -1.08
C PRO A 29 -0.57 7.20 -0.79
N LEU A 30 -1.43 7.38 -1.79
CA LEU A 30 -2.64 8.17 -1.62
C LEU A 30 -3.70 7.34 -0.91
N TRP A 31 -4.47 7.99 -0.04
CA TRP A 31 -5.55 7.36 0.72
C TRP A 31 -6.56 6.63 -0.18
N ARG A 32 -6.98 7.27 -1.29
CA ARG A 32 -7.91 6.67 -2.26
C ARG A 32 -7.40 5.39 -2.91
N ASP A 33 -6.08 5.27 -3.10
CA ASP A 33 -5.47 4.08 -3.70
C ASP A 33 -5.53 2.93 -2.69
N LEU A 34 -5.14 3.19 -1.44
CA LEU A 34 -5.15 2.22 -0.35
C LEU A 34 -6.57 1.69 -0.07
N VAL A 35 -7.55 2.59 0.05
CA VAL A 35 -8.94 2.22 0.31
C VAL A 35 -9.53 1.48 -0.90
N GLY A 36 -9.26 1.95 -2.12
CA GLY A 36 -9.69 1.29 -3.35
C GLY A 36 -9.16 -0.14 -3.44
N ASP A 37 -7.89 -0.35 -3.11
CA ASP A 37 -7.25 -1.66 -3.10
C ASP A 37 -7.80 -2.58 -2.01
N VAL A 38 -8.12 -2.06 -0.81
CA VAL A 38 -8.79 -2.85 0.23
C VAL A 38 -10.17 -3.29 -0.24
N LEU A 39 -11.01 -2.38 -0.74
CA LEU A 39 -12.36 -2.71 -1.23
C LEU A 39 -12.30 -3.77 -2.35
N ARG A 40 -11.36 -3.61 -3.28
CA ARG A 40 -11.15 -4.56 -4.36
C ARG A 40 -10.72 -5.94 -3.85
N ARG A 41 -9.77 -5.98 -2.91
CA ARG A 41 -9.28 -7.24 -2.32
C ARG A 41 -10.40 -7.99 -1.61
N GLU A 42 -11.19 -7.30 -0.79
CA GLU A 42 -12.29 -7.92 -0.05
C GLU A 42 -13.41 -8.40 -0.98
N ARG A 43 -13.73 -7.61 -2.02
CA ARG A 43 -14.68 -8.05 -3.04
C ARG A 43 -14.21 -9.33 -3.74
N LEU A 44 -12.94 -9.40 -4.12
CA LEU A 44 -12.37 -10.56 -4.80
C LEU A 44 -12.26 -11.78 -3.88
N ALA A 45 -11.95 -11.57 -2.60
CA ALA A 45 -11.91 -12.64 -1.59
C ALA A 45 -13.30 -13.27 -1.37
N GLN A 46 -14.37 -12.49 -1.58
CA GLN A 46 -15.76 -12.97 -1.56
C GLN A 46 -16.23 -13.55 -2.91
N GLU A 47 -15.37 -13.57 -3.94
CA GLU A 47 -15.72 -13.97 -5.31
C GLU A 47 -16.89 -13.17 -5.92
N ARG A 48 -17.10 -11.93 -5.46
CA ARG A 48 -18.24 -11.08 -5.90
C ARG A 48 -17.89 -10.20 -7.08
N THR A 49 -18.87 -9.96 -7.94
CA THR A 49 -18.69 -9.06 -9.08
C THR A 49 -18.79 -7.60 -8.65
N LEU A 50 -18.24 -6.69 -9.47
CA LEU A 50 -18.43 -5.24 -9.28
C LEU A 50 -19.91 -4.87 -9.23
N LYS A 51 -20.74 -5.53 -10.04
CA LYS A 51 -22.18 -5.28 -10.10
C LYS A 51 -22.85 -5.62 -8.77
N ASP A 52 -22.58 -6.79 -8.21
CA ASP A 52 -23.21 -7.25 -6.96
C ASP A 52 -22.90 -6.33 -5.78
N VAL A 53 -21.68 -5.80 -5.71
CA VAL A 53 -21.28 -4.86 -4.65
C VAL A 53 -21.85 -3.46 -4.91
N ALA A 54 -21.81 -2.97 -6.15
CA ALA A 54 -22.34 -1.65 -6.49
C ALA A 54 -23.85 -1.57 -6.25
N ASP A 55 -24.60 -2.61 -6.61
CA ASP A 55 -26.05 -2.69 -6.38
C ASP A 55 -26.36 -2.68 -4.87
N ALA A 56 -25.64 -3.47 -4.07
CA ALA A 56 -25.78 -3.50 -2.62
C ALA A 56 -25.39 -2.16 -1.94
N ALA A 57 -24.35 -1.51 -2.45
CA ALA A 57 -23.90 -0.19 -1.98
C ALA A 57 -24.72 0.98 -2.53
N ARG A 58 -25.71 0.72 -3.39
CA ARG A 58 -26.59 1.73 -4.02
C ARG A 58 -25.81 2.79 -4.81
N ILE A 59 -24.71 2.39 -5.46
CA ILE A 59 -23.89 3.23 -6.33
C ILE A 59 -23.77 2.61 -7.72
N SER A 60 -23.29 3.36 -8.71
CA SER A 60 -23.11 2.81 -10.05
C SER A 60 -21.88 1.91 -10.13
N MET A 61 -21.97 0.82 -10.89
CA MET A 61 -20.85 -0.09 -11.15
C MET A 61 -19.62 0.65 -11.74
N PRO A 62 -19.75 1.58 -12.72
CA PRO A 62 -18.61 2.37 -13.18
C PRO A 62 -17.96 3.17 -12.06
N TYR A 63 -18.75 3.78 -11.17
CA TYR A 63 -18.23 4.57 -10.07
C TYR A 63 -17.44 3.72 -9.07
N LEU A 64 -17.98 2.56 -8.64
CA LEU A 64 -17.22 1.62 -7.79
C LEU A 64 -15.90 1.19 -8.46
N SER A 65 -15.94 0.99 -9.77
CA SER A 65 -14.76 0.66 -10.57
C SER A 65 -13.69 1.77 -10.57
N GLU A 66 -14.08 3.03 -10.57
CA GLU A 66 -13.15 4.16 -10.42
C GLU A 66 -12.56 4.23 -9.01
N VAL A 67 -13.39 3.98 -7.99
CA VAL A 67 -12.99 3.96 -6.57
C VAL A 67 -11.97 2.86 -6.31
N GLU A 68 -12.23 1.62 -6.75
CA GLU A 68 -11.32 0.47 -6.59
C GLU A 68 -9.97 0.64 -7.27
N ARG A 69 -9.84 1.60 -8.20
CA ARG A 69 -8.60 1.89 -8.92
C ARG A 69 -7.95 3.20 -8.46
N GLY A 70 -8.44 3.78 -7.36
CA GLY A 70 -7.90 5.03 -6.81
C GLY A 70 -8.05 6.22 -7.76
N ARG A 71 -9.05 6.22 -8.65
CA ARG A 71 -9.31 7.35 -9.57
C ARG A 71 -10.28 8.37 -9.01
N LYS A 72 -10.98 8.06 -7.92
CA LYS A 72 -11.96 8.94 -7.27
C LYS A 72 -11.74 9.00 -5.78
N GLU A 73 -11.91 10.20 -5.25
CA GLU A 73 -12.10 10.46 -3.82
C GLU A 73 -13.56 10.17 -3.50
N ALA A 74 -13.84 9.01 -2.91
CA ALA A 74 -15.17 8.65 -2.45
C ALA A 74 -15.52 9.43 -1.17
N SER A 75 -16.77 9.87 -1.04
CA SER A 75 -17.22 10.46 0.22
C SER A 75 -17.24 9.41 1.34
N SER A 76 -17.21 9.86 2.59
CA SER A 76 -17.28 8.98 3.76
C SER A 76 -18.54 8.11 3.75
N GLU A 77 -19.67 8.64 3.29
CA GLU A 77 -20.93 7.91 3.14
C GLU A 77 -20.81 6.78 2.11
N VAL A 78 -20.16 7.03 0.97
CA VAL A 78 -19.97 5.99 -0.05
C VAL A 78 -19.00 4.93 0.42
N LEU A 79 -17.92 5.30 1.12
CA LEU A 79 -16.99 4.35 1.70
C LEU A 79 -17.69 3.46 2.74
N ALA A 80 -18.54 4.06 3.59
CA ALA A 80 -19.35 3.31 4.55
C ALA A 80 -20.32 2.35 3.86
N ALA A 81 -21.00 2.79 2.78
CA ALA A 81 -21.92 1.96 2.02
C ALA A 81 -21.21 0.79 1.31
N ALA A 82 -20.05 1.03 0.70
CA ALA A 82 -19.24 0.00 0.05
C ALA A 82 -18.69 -1.02 1.06
N ALA A 83 -18.20 -0.56 2.22
CA ALA A 83 -17.77 -1.43 3.31
C ALA A 83 -18.93 -2.32 3.80
N GLN A 84 -20.09 -1.73 4.08
CA GLN A 84 -21.28 -2.46 4.52
C GLN A 84 -21.73 -3.47 3.47
N ALA A 85 -21.69 -3.10 2.19
CA ALA A 85 -22.02 -4.01 1.09
C ALA A 85 -21.10 -5.22 1.05
N LEU A 86 -19.87 -5.13 1.57
CA LEU A 86 -18.90 -6.22 1.74
C LEU A 86 -18.97 -6.89 3.12
N GLY A 87 -19.95 -6.54 3.97
CA GLY A 87 -20.07 -7.10 5.32
C GLY A 87 -19.06 -6.54 6.33
N LEU A 88 -18.47 -5.38 6.03
CA LEU A 88 -17.49 -4.70 6.88
C LEU A 88 -18.10 -3.44 7.51
N GLY A 89 -17.65 -3.11 8.72
CA GLY A 89 -17.82 -1.77 9.27
C GLY A 89 -16.83 -0.77 8.65
N LEU A 90 -17.14 0.52 8.73
CA LEU A 90 -16.19 1.56 8.32
C LEU A 90 -14.88 1.47 9.13
N GLY A 91 -14.96 1.14 10.43
CA GLY A 91 -13.78 0.92 11.27
C GLY A 91 -12.86 -0.18 10.74
N ASP A 92 -13.42 -1.30 10.28
CA ASP A 92 -12.65 -2.41 9.71
C ASP A 92 -11.93 -1.98 8.44
N LEU A 93 -12.63 -1.26 7.55
CA LEU A 93 -12.04 -0.69 6.33
C LEU A 93 -10.85 0.23 6.67
N LEU A 94 -10.99 1.08 7.68
CA LEU A 94 -9.91 1.97 8.12
C LEU A 94 -8.72 1.20 8.71
N SER A 95 -8.97 0.16 9.50
CA SER A 95 -7.91 -0.69 10.06
C SER A 95 -7.15 -1.45 8.98
N LEU A 96 -7.86 -1.98 7.98
CA LEU A 96 -7.24 -2.64 6.82
C LEU A 96 -6.42 -1.66 5.99
N ALA A 97 -6.95 -0.46 5.72
CA ALA A 97 -6.23 0.59 5.00
C ALA A 97 -5.00 1.08 5.77
N GLN A 98 -5.07 1.22 7.10
CA GLN A 98 -3.93 1.53 7.96
C GLN A 98 -2.86 0.43 7.88
N THR A 99 -3.28 -0.84 7.88
CA THR A 99 -2.36 -1.98 7.76
C THR A 99 -1.67 -1.99 6.38
N GLU A 100 -2.34 -1.52 5.33
CA GLU A 100 -1.71 -1.33 4.02
C GLU A 100 -0.76 -0.14 4.03
N LEU A 101 -1.20 1.01 4.56
CA LEU A 101 -0.39 2.23 4.67
C LEU A 101 0.93 1.93 5.37
N THR A 102 0.90 1.28 6.53
CA THR A 102 2.10 0.95 7.30
C THR A 102 3.03 -0.05 6.60
N ARG A 103 2.51 -0.88 5.70
CA ARG A 103 3.32 -1.77 4.84
C ARG A 103 3.96 -1.02 3.68
N SER A 104 3.25 -0.06 3.09
CA SER A 104 3.71 0.69 1.91
C SER A 104 4.57 1.90 2.25
N THR A 105 4.44 2.49 3.44
CA THR A 105 5.25 3.64 3.87
C THR A 105 6.56 3.20 4.50
N PRO A 106 7.70 3.75 4.07
CA PRO A 106 8.91 3.73 4.90
C PRO A 106 8.59 4.40 6.25
N LYS A 107 9.10 3.87 7.36
CA LYS A 107 8.85 4.41 8.71
C LYS A 107 9.22 5.88 8.78
N ALA A 108 8.23 6.77 8.66
CA ALA A 108 8.42 8.20 8.81
C ALA A 108 8.74 8.48 10.28
N SER A 109 9.93 9.01 10.56
CA SER A 109 10.27 9.52 11.88
C SER A 109 9.53 10.82 12.08
N TYR A 110 8.36 10.77 12.73
CA TYR A 110 7.66 11.98 13.14
C TYR A 110 8.45 12.64 14.28
N ASN A 111 9.24 13.68 13.97
CA ASN A 111 9.84 14.55 14.99
C ASN A 111 8.74 15.44 15.55
N GLY A 112 8.16 15.05 16.69
CA GLY A 112 6.91 15.57 17.24
C GLY A 112 6.90 17.05 17.63
N LEU A 113 6.81 17.94 16.65
CA LEU A 113 6.45 19.34 16.86
C LEU A 113 4.94 19.51 16.67
N CYS A 114 4.20 19.41 17.78
CA CYS A 114 2.83 19.91 17.87
C CYS A 114 2.85 21.43 17.69
N LEU A 115 2.37 21.92 16.53
CA LEU A 115 1.89 23.29 16.40
C LEU A 115 0.49 23.35 17.02
N VAL A 116 0.42 23.72 18.29
CA VAL A 116 -0.80 24.28 18.87
C VAL A 116 -0.79 25.77 18.52
N ALA A 117 -1.78 26.21 17.75
CA ALA A 117 -2.12 27.61 17.54
C ALA A 117 -3.47 27.88 18.21
#